data_AF-A0A661WW34-F1
#
_entry.id   AF-A0A661WW34-F1
#
_cell.length_a   1.000
_cell.length_b   1.000
_cell.length_c   1.000
_cell.angle_alpha   90.00
_cell.angle_beta   90.00
_cell.angle_gamma   90.00
#
_symmetry.space_group_name_H-M   'P 1'
#
loop_
_entity.id
_entity.type
_entity.pdbx_description
1 polymer ?
#
loop_
_entity_poly.entity_id
_entity_poly.type
_entity_poly.pdbx_seq_one_letter_code
_entity_poly.pdbx_strand_id
1 'polypeptide(L)'
;MAPRDDDGDGLVDEDPMDDLDHDGNIVMMRRKSPYGRWKVDADDPRLLVRAKADEQGQYELLGWEGVDNDGDGRINEDGPGYYDPNRNWAWQWQPSHIQYGADRYPFSIPEDRAVADFVLQHPNIAGAQSYHNAGGMILRGPGAAEDSSYVAADKSVYDNIGKTGEEMLPGYRYMVLYKDLYPAYGGELDWFYGARGIFTFTNELWTPFDYFRKAEKDAGYFGRQKDVYRFDELLLFREGVIDWKPIKHPQFGDIEIGGVKKAWTRMPPSFMIEDMCHRNMAFTLFHAYHLPSVHIDSVSIAKQRGYYKIDAIISNSRMTPTRSAHEIRDKMTPPDIAEIVGANVVSGMVVANPLMDLSREQKYQPKRLRLDAVPAMGMVQVRWLCKTKPAEIVFTSSKGGSAVFRIP
;
A
#
# COMPACT_ATOMS: atom_id res chain seq x y z
N MET A 1 -2.68 -21.71 -2.69
CA MET A 1 -2.32 -21.80 -1.26
C MET A 1 -1.40 -22.98 -1.09
N ALA A 2 -0.33 -22.83 -0.30
CA ALA A 2 0.57 -23.91 0.06
C ALA A 2 0.11 -24.49 1.40
N PRO A 3 -0.02 -25.82 1.57
CA PRO A 3 -0.56 -26.41 2.79
C PRO A 3 0.18 -25.99 4.05
N ARG A 4 -0.54 -25.77 5.14
CA ARG A 4 0.01 -25.50 6.48
C ARG A 4 -0.72 -26.35 7.51
N ASP A 5 -0.06 -26.50 8.65
CA ASP A 5 -0.58 -27.11 9.86
C ASP A 5 -0.84 -25.92 10.78
N ASP A 6 -2.02 -25.30 10.67
CA ASP A 6 -2.27 -24.00 11.29
C ASP A 6 -2.48 -24.12 12.81
N ASP A 7 -2.91 -25.28 13.28
CA ASP A 7 -3.21 -25.54 14.70
C ASP A 7 -2.10 -26.35 15.43
N GLY A 8 -1.16 -26.95 14.67
CA GLY A 8 0.05 -27.59 15.16
C GLY A 8 -0.13 -29.06 15.57
N ASP A 9 -1.17 -29.73 15.08
CA ASP A 9 -1.49 -31.12 15.43
C ASP A 9 -0.74 -32.16 14.57
N GLY A 10 -0.10 -31.72 13.49
CA GLY A 10 0.70 -32.53 12.57
C GLY A 10 -0.03 -32.98 11.29
N LEU A 11 -1.28 -32.58 11.09
CA LEU A 11 -2.02 -32.68 9.84
C LEU A 11 -1.97 -31.32 9.09
N VAL A 12 -2.53 -31.26 7.88
CA VAL A 12 -2.47 -30.05 7.06
C VAL A 12 -3.78 -29.84 6.29
N ASP A 13 -4.32 -28.63 6.41
CA ASP A 13 -5.52 -28.14 5.75
C ASP A 13 -6.76 -29.08 5.94
N GLU A 14 -6.96 -29.71 7.10
CA GLU A 14 -8.00 -30.75 7.31
C GLU A 14 -9.40 -30.26 7.69
N ASP A 15 -9.55 -29.05 8.20
CA ASP A 15 -10.81 -28.54 8.75
C ASP A 15 -11.21 -27.18 8.14
N PRO A 16 -11.56 -27.15 6.83
CA PRO A 16 -12.03 -25.94 6.15
C PRO A 16 -13.48 -25.59 6.53
N MET A 17 -13.90 -24.37 6.18
CA MET A 17 -15.31 -23.99 6.19
C MET A 17 -16.14 -24.81 5.20
N ASP A 18 -17.29 -25.31 5.66
CA ASP A 18 -18.25 -26.08 4.86
C ASP A 18 -19.49 -25.27 4.50
N ASP A 19 -19.85 -25.31 3.22
CA ASP A 19 -21.14 -24.82 2.71
C ASP A 19 -22.20 -25.92 2.93
N LEU A 20 -22.85 -25.90 4.09
CA LEU A 20 -23.76 -26.93 4.59
C LEU A 20 -25.06 -27.02 3.78
N ASP A 21 -25.41 -25.97 3.06
CA ASP A 21 -26.63 -25.93 2.25
C ASP A 21 -26.40 -25.83 0.74
N HIS A 22 -25.13 -25.72 0.33
CA HIS A 22 -24.67 -25.73 -1.06
C HIS A 22 -25.16 -24.53 -1.89
N ASP A 23 -25.33 -23.35 -1.27
CA ASP A 23 -25.69 -22.11 -1.96
C ASP A 23 -24.49 -21.28 -2.46
N GLY A 24 -23.27 -21.76 -2.20
CA GLY A 24 -22.01 -21.15 -2.59
C GLY A 24 -21.55 -20.03 -1.67
N ASN A 25 -22.17 -19.83 -0.50
CA ASN A 25 -21.80 -18.81 0.47
C ASN A 25 -21.55 -19.43 1.84
N ILE A 26 -20.39 -19.13 2.42
CA ILE A 26 -20.14 -19.38 3.85
C ILE A 26 -20.71 -18.21 4.65
N VAL A 27 -21.68 -18.50 5.51
CA VAL A 27 -22.33 -17.50 6.37
C VAL A 27 -22.18 -17.85 7.86
N MET A 28 -22.85 -17.11 8.74
CA MET A 28 -22.75 -17.36 10.18
C MET A 28 -23.75 -18.41 10.62
N MET A 29 -23.39 -19.18 11.63
CA MET A 29 -24.26 -20.11 12.35
C MET A 29 -24.76 -19.49 13.66
N ARG A 30 -26.03 -19.73 14.00
CA ARG A 30 -26.63 -19.36 15.29
C ARG A 30 -27.56 -20.44 15.81
N ARG A 31 -27.75 -20.51 17.13
CA ARG A 31 -28.79 -21.35 17.74
C ARG A 31 -29.61 -20.59 18.77
N LYS A 32 -30.85 -21.00 18.97
CA LYS A 32 -31.69 -20.47 20.05
C LYS A 32 -31.17 -20.96 21.40
N SER A 33 -30.99 -20.04 22.33
CA SER A 33 -30.59 -20.35 23.70
C SER A 33 -31.11 -19.29 24.67
N PRO A 34 -31.71 -19.68 25.81
CA PRO A 34 -32.12 -18.73 26.85
C PRO A 34 -30.93 -18.04 27.53
N TYR A 35 -29.71 -18.55 27.34
CA TYR A 35 -28.46 -17.97 27.85
C TYR A 35 -27.71 -17.17 26.79
N GLY A 36 -28.21 -17.16 25.56
CA GLY A 36 -27.65 -16.39 24.46
C GLY A 36 -27.63 -14.89 24.75
N ARG A 37 -26.63 -14.19 24.19
CA ARG A 37 -26.44 -12.75 24.37
C ARG A 37 -26.76 -11.93 23.13
N TRP A 38 -27.29 -12.58 22.10
CA TRP A 38 -27.75 -11.96 20.86
C TRP A 38 -29.26 -12.01 20.75
N LYS A 39 -29.84 -11.00 20.12
CA LYS A 39 -31.26 -10.94 19.78
C LYS A 39 -31.41 -10.38 18.37
N VAL A 40 -32.54 -10.65 17.73
CA VAL A 40 -32.89 -10.01 16.46
C VAL A 40 -33.10 -8.51 16.67
N ASP A 41 -32.68 -7.69 15.71
CA ASP A 41 -33.05 -6.28 15.68
C ASP A 41 -34.58 -6.17 15.47
N ALA A 42 -35.18 -5.12 16.05
CA ALA A 42 -36.63 -4.93 15.99
C ALA A 42 -37.10 -4.49 14.59
N ASP A 43 -36.23 -3.83 13.83
CA ASP A 43 -36.54 -3.29 12.51
C ASP A 43 -36.19 -4.29 11.38
N ASP A 44 -35.18 -5.14 11.59
CA ASP A 44 -34.74 -6.15 10.62
C ASP A 44 -34.39 -7.49 11.31
N PRO A 45 -35.21 -8.56 11.14
CA PRO A 45 -34.99 -9.84 11.81
C PRO A 45 -33.74 -10.60 11.32
N ARG A 46 -33.13 -10.17 10.21
CA ARG A 46 -31.89 -10.72 9.67
C ARG A 46 -30.68 -10.23 10.46
N LEU A 47 -30.78 -9.04 11.07
CA LEU A 47 -29.72 -8.43 11.85
C LEU A 47 -29.74 -8.93 13.29
N LEU A 48 -28.57 -9.32 13.80
CA LEU A 48 -28.38 -9.64 15.22
C LEU A 48 -27.71 -8.48 15.94
N VAL A 49 -28.27 -8.11 17.09
CA VAL A 49 -27.71 -7.12 18.01
C VAL A 49 -27.46 -7.74 19.37
N ARG A 50 -26.43 -7.27 20.07
CA ARG A 50 -26.13 -7.73 21.43
C ARG A 50 -27.22 -7.24 22.39
N ALA A 51 -27.78 -8.15 23.18
CA ALA A 51 -28.74 -7.80 24.23
C ALA A 51 -28.06 -6.93 25.30
N LYS A 52 -28.77 -5.91 25.80
CA LYS A 52 -28.28 -5.03 26.88
C LYS A 52 -27.98 -5.81 28.14
N ALA A 53 -27.15 -5.26 29.04
CA ALA A 53 -26.73 -5.97 30.26
C ALA A 53 -27.91 -6.46 31.12
N ASP A 54 -28.99 -5.68 31.16
CA ASP A 54 -30.24 -5.93 31.87
C ASP A 54 -31.32 -6.63 31.03
N GLU A 55 -30.97 -7.11 29.84
CA GLU A 55 -31.86 -7.78 28.90
C GLU A 55 -31.38 -9.21 28.61
N GLN A 56 -32.33 -10.15 28.51
CA GLN A 56 -32.06 -11.51 28.05
C GLN A 56 -31.93 -11.53 26.53
N GLY A 57 -30.89 -12.22 26.02
CA GLY A 57 -30.82 -12.56 24.60
C GLY A 57 -31.59 -13.84 24.31
N GLN A 58 -31.57 -14.23 23.04
CA GLN A 58 -32.30 -15.38 22.50
C GLN A 58 -31.41 -16.30 21.66
N TYR A 59 -30.24 -15.82 21.24
CA TYR A 59 -29.36 -16.50 20.32
C TYR A 59 -27.90 -16.53 20.81
N GLU A 60 -27.25 -17.65 20.53
CA GLU A 60 -25.80 -17.83 20.57
C GLU A 60 -25.28 -17.91 19.14
N LEU A 61 -24.17 -17.21 18.86
CA LEU A 61 -23.44 -17.36 17.60
C LEU A 61 -22.47 -18.53 17.74
N LEU A 62 -22.41 -19.37 16.71
CA LEU A 62 -21.58 -20.58 16.67
C LEU A 62 -20.36 -20.44 15.75
N GLY A 63 -20.17 -19.26 15.14
CA GLY A 63 -19.07 -19.01 14.20
C GLY A 63 -19.54 -19.05 12.76
N TRP A 64 -18.58 -19.21 11.85
CA TRP A 64 -18.86 -19.44 10.43
C TRP A 64 -19.37 -20.86 10.21
N GLU A 65 -20.08 -21.04 9.12
CA GLU A 65 -20.55 -22.32 8.63
C GLU A 65 -19.40 -23.33 8.46
N GLY A 66 -19.62 -24.57 8.91
CA GLY A 66 -18.58 -25.60 8.98
C GLY A 66 -18.98 -26.75 9.89
N VAL A 67 -18.40 -27.93 9.67
CA VAL A 67 -18.48 -29.06 10.60
C VAL A 67 -17.11 -29.34 11.22
N ASP A 68 -17.09 -30.17 12.25
CA ASP A 68 -15.86 -30.75 12.81
C ASP A 68 -15.49 -31.94 11.91
N ASN A 69 -14.58 -31.70 10.96
CA ASN A 69 -14.26 -32.63 9.87
C ASN A 69 -13.37 -33.80 10.32
N ASP A 70 -12.57 -33.61 11.36
CA ASP A 70 -11.57 -34.56 11.86
C ASP A 70 -11.91 -35.15 13.24
N GLY A 71 -12.89 -34.59 13.94
CA GLY A 71 -13.46 -35.09 15.19
C GLY A 71 -12.73 -34.62 16.44
N ASP A 72 -11.95 -33.53 16.37
CA ASP A 72 -11.17 -32.99 17.49
C ASP A 72 -12.02 -32.15 18.48
N GLY A 73 -13.27 -31.85 18.09
CA GLY A 73 -14.23 -31.08 18.86
C GLY A 73 -14.21 -29.57 18.57
N ARG A 74 -13.48 -29.12 17.56
CA ARG A 74 -13.47 -27.76 17.03
C ARG A 74 -14.01 -27.75 15.59
N ILE A 75 -14.27 -26.56 15.08
CA ILE A 75 -14.78 -26.38 13.71
C ILE A 75 -14.02 -25.25 13.05
N ASN A 76 -13.73 -25.39 11.75
CA ASN A 76 -13.07 -24.40 10.92
C ASN A 76 -11.68 -23.95 11.42
N GLU A 77 -10.94 -24.81 12.12
CA GLU A 77 -9.69 -24.40 12.76
C GLU A 77 -8.46 -24.62 11.87
N ASP A 78 -8.51 -25.54 10.90
CA ASP A 78 -7.40 -25.85 10.00
C ASP A 78 -7.84 -25.81 8.53
N GLY A 79 -8.23 -24.62 8.08
CA GLY A 79 -8.52 -24.37 6.67
C GLY A 79 -7.25 -24.35 5.81
N PRO A 80 -7.38 -24.17 4.47
CA PRO A 80 -6.22 -24.14 3.59
C PRO A 80 -5.19 -23.08 4.00
N GLY A 81 -3.97 -23.55 4.29
CA GLY A 81 -2.97 -22.94 5.16
C GLY A 81 -2.91 -21.41 5.22
N TYR A 82 -3.01 -20.88 6.44
CA TYR A 82 -3.06 -19.47 6.72
C TYR A 82 -1.67 -18.83 6.66
N TYR A 83 -1.49 -18.01 5.64
CA TYR A 83 -0.43 -17.02 5.59
C TYR A 83 -1.02 -15.70 5.07
N ASP A 84 -0.48 -14.57 5.55
CA ASP A 84 -0.84 -13.24 5.08
C ASP A 84 0.29 -12.75 4.16
N PRO A 85 0.10 -12.73 2.82
CA PRO A 85 1.09 -12.22 1.89
C PRO A 85 1.51 -10.78 2.21
N ASN A 86 0.65 -9.98 2.85
CA ASN A 86 0.98 -8.64 3.27
C ASN A 86 1.65 -8.58 4.66
N ARG A 87 2.25 -9.68 5.14
CA ARG A 87 3.14 -9.75 6.32
C ARG A 87 4.48 -10.44 6.05
N ASN A 88 4.74 -10.84 4.81
CA ASN A 88 5.91 -11.65 4.45
C ASN A 88 7.05 -10.83 3.81
N TRP A 89 7.00 -9.49 3.86
CA TRP A 89 7.98 -8.62 3.20
C TRP A 89 9.14 -8.28 4.13
N ALA A 90 10.37 -8.17 3.61
CA ALA A 90 11.58 -8.16 4.43
C ALA A 90 11.86 -6.91 5.28
N TRP A 91 11.14 -5.80 5.07
CA TRP A 91 11.37 -4.59 5.86
C TRP A 91 10.58 -4.64 7.16
N GLN A 92 11.28 -4.53 8.30
CA GLN A 92 10.69 -4.67 9.63
C GLN A 92 9.89 -5.98 9.81
N TRP A 93 10.22 -7.04 9.07
CA TRP A 93 9.56 -8.33 9.20
C TRP A 93 9.71 -8.87 10.62
N GLN A 94 8.66 -9.52 11.12
CA GLN A 94 8.65 -10.16 12.44
C GLN A 94 8.13 -11.59 12.32
N PRO A 95 8.62 -12.53 13.13
CA PRO A 95 8.14 -13.92 13.15
C PRO A 95 6.68 -14.01 13.62
N SER A 96 6.01 -15.13 13.30
CA SER A 96 4.57 -15.34 13.52
C SER A 96 4.07 -15.12 14.94
N HIS A 97 4.91 -15.30 15.97
CA HIS A 97 4.55 -15.05 17.37
C HIS A 97 4.47 -13.55 17.72
N ILE A 98 4.97 -12.67 16.87
CA ILE A 98 4.83 -11.20 16.96
C ILE A 98 3.84 -10.71 15.89
N GLN A 99 3.99 -11.19 14.66
CA GLN A 99 3.15 -10.84 13.52
C GLN A 99 2.49 -12.08 12.94
N TYR A 100 1.25 -12.36 13.36
CA TYR A 100 0.47 -13.45 12.81
C TYR A 100 0.38 -13.37 11.28
N GLY A 101 0.47 -14.53 10.61
CA GLY A 101 0.46 -14.64 9.14
C GLY A 101 1.80 -14.36 8.44
N ALA A 102 2.88 -14.00 9.15
CA ALA A 102 4.17 -13.61 8.56
C ALA A 102 4.93 -14.74 7.85
N ASP A 103 4.48 -15.99 8.00
CA ASP A 103 5.08 -17.23 7.47
C ASP A 103 6.52 -17.45 7.99
N ARG A 104 7.30 -18.34 7.35
CA ARG A 104 8.56 -18.87 7.92
C ARG A 104 9.72 -17.87 7.94
N TYR A 105 9.82 -17.01 6.92
CA TYR A 105 10.87 -15.99 6.76
C TYR A 105 10.45 -15.01 5.65
N PRO A 106 11.08 -13.84 5.51
CA PRO A 106 10.71 -12.90 4.45
C PRO A 106 10.79 -13.49 3.03
N PHE A 107 9.73 -13.32 2.25
CA PHE A 107 9.56 -13.87 0.90
C PHE A 107 9.63 -15.40 0.86
N SER A 108 9.13 -16.06 1.90
CA SER A 108 8.86 -17.50 1.90
C SER A 108 7.64 -17.86 1.05
N ILE A 109 6.71 -16.91 0.85
CA ILE A 109 5.57 -17.04 -0.05
C ILE A 109 6.05 -16.83 -1.50
N PRO A 110 5.80 -17.78 -2.43
CA PRO A 110 6.27 -17.70 -3.81
C PRO A 110 5.78 -16.46 -4.57
N GLU A 111 4.53 -16.04 -4.33
CA GLU A 111 3.93 -14.86 -4.94
C GLU A 111 4.68 -13.58 -4.54
N ASP A 112 4.94 -13.39 -3.24
CA ASP A 112 5.67 -12.23 -2.73
C ASP A 112 7.13 -12.23 -3.21
N ARG A 113 7.76 -13.41 -3.25
CA ARG A 113 9.09 -13.56 -3.83
C ARG A 113 9.14 -13.17 -5.30
N ALA A 114 8.15 -13.57 -6.09
CA ALA A 114 8.09 -13.21 -7.51
C ALA A 114 7.99 -11.69 -7.70
N VAL A 115 7.18 -11.00 -6.89
CA VAL A 115 7.08 -9.53 -6.93
C VAL A 115 8.37 -8.88 -6.44
N ALA A 116 8.97 -9.37 -5.36
CA ALA A 116 10.23 -8.86 -4.84
C ALA A 116 11.38 -9.01 -5.86
N ASP A 117 11.50 -10.17 -6.50
CA ASP A 117 12.50 -10.44 -7.53
C ASP A 117 12.31 -9.53 -8.75
N PHE A 118 11.06 -9.28 -9.17
CA PHE A 118 10.75 -8.29 -10.19
C PHE A 118 11.23 -6.90 -9.77
N VAL A 119 10.85 -6.41 -8.59
CA VAL A 119 11.22 -5.05 -8.13
C VAL A 119 12.74 -4.90 -7.95
N LEU A 120 13.44 -5.94 -7.51
CA LEU A 120 14.90 -5.93 -7.39
C LEU A 120 15.59 -5.84 -8.75
N GLN A 121 15.04 -6.47 -9.78
CA GLN A 121 15.55 -6.41 -11.16
C GLN A 121 15.23 -5.08 -11.88
N HIS A 122 14.29 -4.29 -11.35
CA HIS A 122 13.83 -3.02 -11.93
C HIS A 122 14.14 -1.84 -11.00
N PRO A 123 15.43 -1.43 -10.88
CA PRO A 123 15.84 -0.34 -9.98
C PRO A 123 15.27 1.04 -10.36
N ASN A 124 14.56 1.13 -11.50
CA ASN A 124 13.90 2.32 -12.02
C ASN A 124 12.46 2.51 -11.54
N ILE A 125 11.91 1.59 -10.75
CA ILE A 125 10.60 1.79 -10.12
C ILE A 125 10.73 2.90 -9.06
N ALA A 126 9.92 3.94 -9.20
CA ALA A 126 9.95 5.13 -8.34
C ALA A 126 8.70 5.30 -7.45
N GLY A 127 7.58 4.69 -7.85
CA GLY A 127 6.39 4.58 -7.02
C GLY A 127 5.56 3.34 -7.35
N ALA A 128 4.65 2.97 -6.45
CA ALA A 128 3.73 1.85 -6.62
C ALA A 128 2.36 2.13 -5.96
N GLN A 129 1.35 1.35 -6.35
CA GLN A 129 0.00 1.37 -5.81
C GLN A 129 -0.40 -0.08 -5.52
N SER A 130 -0.63 -0.42 -4.24
CA SER A 130 -1.11 -1.73 -3.81
C SER A 130 -2.61 -1.64 -3.53
N TYR A 131 -3.43 -2.38 -4.28
CA TYR A 131 -4.89 -2.31 -4.15
C TYR A 131 -5.42 -3.43 -3.24
N HIS A 132 -6.15 -3.02 -2.20
CA HIS A 132 -6.77 -3.85 -1.17
C HIS A 132 -8.25 -3.52 -1.08
N ASN A 133 -8.96 -4.20 -0.17
CA ASN A 133 -10.30 -3.85 0.22
C ASN A 133 -10.58 -4.31 1.69
N ALA A 134 -11.36 -3.60 2.50
CA ALA A 134 -12.13 -2.40 2.20
C ALA A 134 -12.06 -1.34 3.31
N GLY A 135 -12.57 -0.15 3.01
CA GLY A 135 -12.87 0.88 4.01
C GLY A 135 -12.56 2.32 3.61
N GLY A 136 -12.28 2.57 2.33
CA GLY A 136 -12.02 3.91 1.80
C GLY A 136 -10.76 4.52 2.40
N MET A 137 -9.59 3.94 2.12
CA MET A 137 -8.34 4.41 2.73
C MET A 137 -7.24 4.53 1.68
N ILE A 138 -6.44 5.59 1.83
CA ILE A 138 -5.17 5.79 1.13
C ILE A 138 -4.10 5.72 2.21
N LEU A 139 -3.42 4.59 2.30
CA LEU A 139 -2.48 4.30 3.37
C LEU A 139 -1.04 4.56 2.91
N ARG A 140 -0.25 5.16 3.79
CA ARG A 140 1.21 5.10 3.73
C ARG A 140 1.76 4.48 5.01
N GLY A 141 3.01 4.05 4.94
CA GLY A 141 3.76 3.63 6.12
C GLY A 141 4.16 4.82 7.00
N PRO A 142 4.86 4.58 8.12
CA PRO A 142 5.33 3.27 8.51
C PRO A 142 4.20 2.38 9.03
N GLY A 143 4.38 1.07 8.95
CA GLY A 143 3.52 0.07 9.59
C GLY A 143 3.84 -0.17 11.06
N ALA A 144 5.00 0.28 11.54
CA ALA A 144 5.39 0.22 12.96
C ALA A 144 5.76 1.60 13.50
N ALA A 145 5.51 1.85 14.79
CA ALA A 145 5.75 3.16 15.41
C ALA A 145 7.24 3.51 15.51
N GLU A 146 8.07 2.50 15.68
CA GLU A 146 9.53 2.57 15.79
C GLU A 146 10.25 2.78 14.44
N ASP A 147 9.55 2.61 13.30
CA ASP A 147 10.19 2.80 12.00
C ASP A 147 10.39 4.30 11.70
N SER A 148 11.67 4.68 11.66
CA SER A 148 12.16 6.03 11.40
C SER A 148 12.60 6.27 9.95
N SER A 149 12.30 5.33 9.04
CA SER A 149 12.56 5.47 7.59
C SER A 149 11.87 6.71 7.00
N TYR A 150 10.62 6.98 7.39
CA TYR A 150 9.81 8.09 6.87
C TYR A 150 10.26 9.45 7.41
N VAL A 151 11.24 10.06 6.75
CA VAL A 151 11.77 11.40 7.07
C VAL A 151 10.85 12.52 6.56
N ALA A 152 11.01 13.72 7.11
CA ALA A 152 10.12 14.87 6.83
C ALA A 152 10.01 15.22 5.33
N ALA A 153 11.13 15.15 4.58
CA ALA A 153 11.14 15.45 3.15
C ALA A 153 10.27 14.46 2.35
N ASP A 154 10.38 13.17 2.65
CA ASP A 154 9.61 12.13 1.96
C ASP A 154 8.13 12.13 2.40
N LYS A 155 7.87 12.39 3.70
CA LYS A 155 6.51 12.62 4.22
C LYS A 155 5.80 13.74 3.47
N SER A 156 6.50 14.81 3.09
CA SER A 156 5.89 15.88 2.30
C SER A 156 5.42 15.41 0.92
N VAL A 157 6.14 14.47 0.27
CA VAL A 157 5.71 13.89 -1.02
C VAL A 157 4.42 13.09 -0.81
N TYR A 158 4.43 12.23 0.20
CA TYR A 158 3.27 11.44 0.58
C TYR A 158 2.05 12.29 0.93
N ASP A 159 2.22 13.32 1.75
CA ASP A 159 1.13 14.20 2.18
C ASP A 159 0.53 14.96 0.99
N ASN A 160 1.35 15.45 0.06
CA ASN A 160 0.86 16.17 -1.12
C ASN A 160 0.07 15.25 -2.07
N ILE A 161 0.59 14.05 -2.34
CA ILE A 161 -0.09 13.09 -3.22
C ILE A 161 -1.33 12.51 -2.54
N GLY A 162 -1.20 12.07 -1.28
CA GLY A 162 -2.28 11.43 -0.52
C GLY A 162 -3.47 12.35 -0.26
N LYS A 163 -3.23 13.61 0.12
CA LYS A 163 -4.32 14.59 0.32
C LYS A 163 -5.03 14.95 -0.98
N THR A 164 -4.30 15.09 -2.07
CA THR A 164 -4.93 15.24 -3.39
C THR A 164 -5.76 13.99 -3.73
N GLY A 165 -5.26 12.80 -3.37
CA GLY A 165 -6.01 11.55 -3.46
C GLY A 165 -7.33 11.56 -2.71
N GLU A 166 -7.38 12.09 -1.47
CA GLU A 166 -8.64 12.26 -0.71
C GLU A 166 -9.64 13.16 -1.46
N GLU A 167 -9.17 14.23 -2.12
CA GLU A 167 -10.03 15.08 -2.95
C GLU A 167 -10.57 14.33 -4.17
N MET A 168 -9.75 13.48 -4.79
CA MET A 168 -10.11 12.69 -5.97
C MET A 168 -11.09 11.54 -5.63
N LEU A 169 -11.03 11.03 -4.39
CA LEU A 169 -11.72 9.83 -3.91
C LEU A 169 -12.67 10.17 -2.75
N PRO A 170 -13.91 10.60 -3.02
CA PRO A 170 -14.89 10.90 -1.98
C PRO A 170 -15.10 9.74 -1.01
N GLY A 171 -15.09 10.04 0.29
CA GLY A 171 -15.24 9.02 1.33
C GLY A 171 -13.97 8.22 1.63
N TYR A 172 -12.85 8.51 0.96
CA TYR A 172 -11.54 7.95 1.30
C TYR A 172 -10.81 8.86 2.28
N ARG A 173 -9.90 8.27 3.08
CA ARG A 173 -9.06 8.99 4.04
C ARG A 173 -7.59 8.67 3.83
N TYR A 174 -6.75 9.70 3.81
CA TYR A 174 -5.31 9.57 3.80
C TYR A 174 -4.80 9.34 5.22
N MET A 175 -4.13 8.20 5.41
CA MET A 175 -3.87 7.63 6.73
C MET A 175 -2.44 7.09 6.84
N VAL A 176 -1.94 7.08 8.07
CA VAL A 176 -0.68 6.44 8.45
C VAL A 176 -1.00 5.09 9.08
N LEU A 177 -0.46 4.01 8.51
CA LEU A 177 -0.84 2.63 8.86
C LEU A 177 -0.82 2.37 10.38
N TYR A 178 0.33 2.46 11.04
CA TYR A 178 0.42 2.12 12.47
C TYR A 178 -0.42 3.03 13.38
N LYS A 179 -0.55 4.30 12.99
CA LYS A 179 -1.08 5.36 13.85
C LYS A 179 -2.60 5.45 13.77
N ASP A 180 -3.14 5.34 12.56
CA ASP A 180 -4.54 5.59 12.27
C ASP A 180 -5.33 4.29 12.01
N LEU A 181 -4.63 3.15 11.91
CA LEU A 181 -5.21 1.81 11.75
C LEU A 181 -4.71 0.85 12.84
N TYR A 182 -3.67 0.05 12.57
CA TYR A 182 -3.03 -0.83 13.54
C TYR A 182 -1.57 -1.09 13.15
N PRO A 183 -0.68 -1.44 14.10
CA PRO A 183 0.68 -1.85 13.79
C PRO A 183 0.71 -3.11 12.90
N ALA A 184 1.47 -3.08 11.82
CA ALA A 184 1.65 -4.21 10.92
C ALA A 184 3.11 -4.30 10.49
N TYR A 185 3.72 -5.47 10.70
CA TYR A 185 5.11 -5.76 10.35
C TYR A 185 5.19 -6.54 9.05
N GLY A 186 6.28 -6.35 8.30
CA GLY A 186 6.50 -7.06 7.04
C GLY A 186 5.45 -6.77 5.96
N GLY A 187 4.88 -5.55 5.95
CA GLY A 187 3.94 -5.11 4.91
C GLY A 187 4.62 -4.74 3.59
N GLU A 188 3.91 -4.92 2.48
CA GLU A 188 4.40 -4.63 1.13
C GLU A 188 4.86 -3.17 0.99
N LEU A 189 3.99 -2.23 1.35
CA LEU A 189 4.25 -0.79 1.20
C LEU A 189 5.49 -0.33 1.98
N ASP A 190 5.74 -0.94 3.14
CA ASP A 190 6.90 -0.65 3.99
C ASP A 190 8.18 -1.22 3.37
N TRP A 191 8.15 -2.38 2.72
CA TRP A 191 9.31 -2.88 1.99
C TRP A 191 9.62 -2.06 0.74
N PHE A 192 8.61 -1.70 -0.04
CA PHE A 192 8.81 -0.83 -1.19
C PHE A 192 9.45 0.50 -0.79
N TYR A 193 8.99 1.15 0.28
CA TYR A 193 9.60 2.41 0.72
C TYR A 193 10.90 2.19 1.51
N GLY A 194 10.85 1.42 2.58
CA GLY A 194 11.96 1.24 3.52
C GLY A 194 13.15 0.49 2.92
N ALA A 195 12.94 -0.53 2.08
CA ALA A 195 14.04 -1.28 1.47
C ALA A 195 14.44 -0.78 0.08
N ARG A 196 13.53 -0.11 -0.65
CA ARG A 196 13.76 0.29 -2.05
C ARG A 196 13.62 1.78 -2.30
N GLY A 197 13.17 2.59 -1.34
CA GLY A 197 12.90 4.02 -1.50
C GLY A 197 11.81 4.34 -2.53
N ILE A 198 10.89 3.41 -2.75
CA ILE A 198 9.79 3.54 -3.70
C ILE A 198 8.62 4.18 -2.95
N PHE A 199 8.08 5.29 -3.47
CA PHE A 199 6.93 5.94 -2.87
C PHE A 199 5.69 5.10 -3.16
N THR A 200 5.22 4.33 -2.17
CA THR A 200 4.10 3.38 -2.32
C THR A 200 2.92 3.72 -1.43
N PHE A 201 1.71 3.59 -1.97
CA PHE A 201 0.47 3.66 -1.22
C PHE A 201 -0.28 2.32 -1.27
N THR A 202 -0.99 2.01 -0.18
CA THR A 202 -2.02 0.97 -0.18
C THR A 202 -3.40 1.63 -0.27
N ASN A 203 -4.29 1.07 -1.08
CA ASN A 203 -5.62 1.62 -1.34
C ASN A 203 -6.67 0.61 -0.87
N GLU A 204 -7.32 0.88 0.26
CA GLU A 204 -8.46 0.09 0.72
C GLU A 204 -9.71 0.57 -0.02
N LEU A 205 -10.06 -0.16 -1.08
CA LEU A 205 -11.19 0.16 -1.94
C LEU A 205 -12.53 0.04 -1.20
N TRP A 206 -13.60 0.58 -1.79
CA TRP A 206 -14.95 0.56 -1.24
C TRP A 206 -15.11 1.24 0.13
N THR A 207 -16.03 2.19 0.23
CA THR A 207 -16.20 3.00 1.45
C THR A 207 -17.64 2.95 1.95
N PRO A 208 -17.87 2.92 3.28
CA PRO A 208 -19.21 3.05 3.85
C PRO A 208 -19.94 4.33 3.43
N PHE A 209 -19.20 5.37 3.03
CA PHE A 209 -19.77 6.58 2.44
C PHE A 209 -20.68 6.24 1.25
N ASP A 210 -20.29 5.26 0.43
CA ASP A 210 -20.98 4.93 -0.81
C ASP A 210 -22.34 4.26 -0.59
N TYR A 211 -22.65 3.74 0.60
CA TYR A 211 -23.98 3.20 0.88
C TYR A 211 -25.08 4.24 0.59
N PHE A 212 -24.95 5.44 1.17
CA PHE A 212 -25.97 6.49 1.00
C PHE A 212 -25.39 7.86 0.64
N ARG A 213 -24.13 7.90 0.19
CA ARG A 213 -23.34 9.10 -0.12
C ARG A 213 -23.38 10.12 1.01
N LYS A 214 -23.22 9.62 2.23
CA LYS A 214 -23.31 10.41 3.45
C LYS A 214 -22.11 10.11 4.34
N ALA A 215 -21.43 11.18 4.76
CA ALA A 215 -20.41 11.06 5.78
C ALA A 215 -21.06 10.69 7.11
N GLU A 216 -20.62 9.59 7.71
CA GLU A 216 -21.13 9.12 8.99
C GLU A 216 -20.07 9.29 10.07
N LYS A 217 -20.45 10.00 11.13
CA LYS A 217 -19.66 10.00 12.37
C LYS A 217 -19.86 8.64 13.04
N ASP A 218 -18.77 8.05 13.51
CA ASP A 218 -18.74 6.80 14.28
C ASP A 218 -19.05 5.51 13.49
N ALA A 219 -19.03 5.55 12.15
CA ALA A 219 -19.04 4.35 11.33
C ALA A 219 -17.66 3.65 11.36
N GLY A 220 -17.65 2.33 11.55
CA GLY A 220 -16.44 1.51 11.39
C GLY A 220 -16.01 1.41 9.92
N TYR A 221 -14.90 0.71 9.64
CA TYR A 221 -14.36 0.58 8.28
C TYR A 221 -15.34 -0.06 7.28
N PHE A 222 -16.28 -0.91 7.76
CA PHE A 222 -17.34 -1.53 6.95
C PHE A 222 -18.72 -0.89 7.14
N GLY A 223 -18.79 0.27 7.79
CA GLY A 223 -20.05 0.97 8.07
C GLY A 223 -20.79 0.44 9.30
N ARG A 224 -21.96 1.00 9.58
CA ARG A 224 -22.86 0.47 10.63
C ARG A 224 -23.68 -0.67 10.05
N GLN A 225 -23.86 -1.75 10.81
CA GLN A 225 -24.62 -2.90 10.34
C GLN A 225 -26.04 -2.53 9.88
N LYS A 226 -26.72 -1.59 10.54
CA LYS A 226 -28.05 -1.13 10.09
C LYS A 226 -28.03 -0.55 8.67
N ASP A 227 -26.98 0.18 8.30
CA ASP A 227 -26.89 0.76 6.95
C ASP A 227 -26.56 -0.30 5.91
N VAL A 228 -25.71 -1.28 6.26
CA VAL A 228 -25.41 -2.44 5.40
C VAL A 228 -26.69 -3.20 5.03
N TYR A 229 -27.51 -3.51 6.03
CA TYR A 229 -28.77 -4.25 5.86
C TYR A 229 -29.83 -3.41 5.15
N ARG A 230 -29.89 -2.11 5.46
CA ARG A 230 -30.82 -1.18 4.81
C ARG A 230 -30.46 -0.95 3.34
N PHE A 231 -29.17 -0.83 3.02
CA PHE A 231 -28.69 -0.72 1.65
C PHE A 231 -29.01 -1.98 0.87
N ASP A 232 -28.74 -3.14 1.47
CA ASP A 232 -29.10 -4.43 0.90
C ASP A 232 -30.60 -4.53 0.58
N GLU A 233 -31.47 -4.12 1.51
CA GLU A 233 -32.91 -4.12 1.30
C GLU A 233 -33.35 -3.16 0.18
N LEU A 234 -32.82 -1.93 0.18
CA LEU A 234 -33.28 -0.88 -0.73
C LEU A 234 -32.71 -0.96 -2.14
N LEU A 235 -31.45 -1.38 -2.27
CA LEU A 235 -30.67 -1.22 -3.49
C LEU A 235 -30.09 -2.54 -4.03
N LEU A 236 -29.89 -3.55 -3.18
CA LEU A 236 -29.50 -4.90 -3.63
C LEU A 236 -30.68 -5.85 -3.73
N PHE A 237 -31.87 -5.44 -3.29
CA PHE A 237 -33.07 -6.27 -3.27
C PHE A 237 -32.86 -7.59 -2.52
N ARG A 238 -32.17 -7.52 -1.37
CA ARG A 238 -31.86 -8.65 -0.48
C ARG A 238 -30.90 -9.68 -1.07
N GLU A 239 -29.99 -9.25 -1.95
CA GLU A 239 -28.97 -10.13 -2.52
C GLU A 239 -27.77 -10.32 -1.58
N GLY A 240 -27.36 -9.30 -0.84
CA GLY A 240 -26.13 -9.29 -0.05
C GLY A 240 -26.25 -9.93 1.35
N VAL A 241 -27.48 -10.15 1.84
CA VAL A 241 -27.75 -10.74 3.15
C VAL A 241 -28.67 -11.95 3.01
N ILE A 242 -28.20 -13.10 3.47
CA ILE A 242 -28.98 -14.35 3.50
C ILE A 242 -29.86 -14.37 4.74
N ASP A 243 -31.16 -14.64 4.53
CA ASP A 243 -32.13 -14.84 5.60
C ASP A 243 -31.75 -16.08 6.44
N TRP A 244 -31.97 -15.99 7.75
CA TRP A 244 -31.70 -17.11 8.64
C TRP A 244 -32.59 -18.31 8.31
N LYS A 245 -31.97 -19.42 7.90
CA LYS A 245 -32.65 -20.67 7.54
C LYS A 245 -32.28 -21.80 8.50
N PRO A 246 -33.24 -22.63 8.92
CA PRO A 246 -32.97 -23.74 9.83
C PRO A 246 -32.18 -24.84 9.12
N ILE A 247 -31.20 -25.41 9.80
CA ILE A 247 -30.43 -26.57 9.35
C ILE A 247 -30.19 -27.52 10.52
N LYS A 248 -30.05 -28.81 10.18
CA LYS A 248 -29.72 -29.84 11.16
C LYS A 248 -28.23 -30.16 11.09
N HIS A 249 -27.48 -29.54 11.98
CA HIS A 249 -26.03 -29.68 12.08
C HIS A 249 -25.65 -31.00 12.75
N PRO A 250 -24.63 -31.74 12.27
CA PRO A 250 -24.25 -33.03 12.84
C PRO A 250 -23.81 -32.93 14.32
N GLN A 251 -23.04 -31.90 14.66
CA GLN A 251 -22.50 -31.63 16.00
C GLN A 251 -23.47 -30.83 16.88
N PHE A 252 -24.11 -29.77 16.36
CA PHE A 252 -24.90 -28.83 17.16
C PHE A 252 -26.41 -29.09 17.15
N GLY A 253 -26.90 -30.04 16.35
CA GLY A 253 -28.33 -30.30 16.21
C GLY A 253 -29.05 -29.17 15.47
N ASP A 254 -30.18 -28.72 16.00
CA ASP A 254 -31.01 -27.71 15.33
C ASP A 254 -30.41 -26.31 15.48
N ILE A 255 -29.92 -25.75 14.36
CA ILE A 255 -29.35 -24.40 14.28
C ILE A 255 -29.98 -23.62 13.11
N GLU A 256 -29.59 -22.36 12.96
CA GLU A 256 -29.91 -21.52 11.82
C GLU A 256 -28.62 -20.97 11.20
N ILE A 257 -28.59 -20.82 9.87
CA ILE A 257 -27.48 -20.22 9.13
C ILE A 257 -27.97 -19.02 8.33
N GLY A 258 -27.15 -17.97 8.25
CA GLY A 258 -27.51 -16.73 7.56
C GLY A 258 -26.59 -15.56 7.90
N GLY A 259 -26.92 -14.38 7.37
CA GLY A 259 -26.15 -13.15 7.57
C GLY A 259 -25.52 -12.60 6.29
N VAL A 260 -24.52 -11.74 6.46
CA VAL A 260 -23.88 -11.01 5.36
C VAL A 260 -23.01 -11.96 4.54
N LYS A 261 -23.20 -12.02 3.22
CA LYS A 261 -22.33 -12.76 2.31
C LYS A 261 -20.90 -12.18 2.34
N LYS A 262 -19.88 -13.03 2.22
CA LYS A 262 -18.45 -12.62 2.23
C LYS A 262 -18.11 -11.51 1.22
N ALA A 263 -18.69 -11.56 0.02
CA ALA A 263 -18.45 -10.55 -1.01
C ALA A 263 -19.14 -9.21 -0.70
N TRP A 264 -20.28 -9.24 -0.02
CA TRP A 264 -20.99 -8.03 0.39
C TRP A 264 -20.19 -7.31 1.47
N THR A 265 -20.18 -5.97 1.44
CA THR A 265 -19.34 -5.06 2.26
C THR A 265 -17.85 -4.98 1.90
N ARG A 266 -17.33 -5.88 1.07
CA ARG A 266 -15.92 -5.84 0.62
C ARG A 266 -15.74 -5.30 -0.80
N MET A 267 -16.78 -5.40 -1.62
CA MET A 267 -16.76 -4.93 -3.00
C MET A 267 -17.98 -4.05 -3.27
N PRO A 268 -17.85 -3.03 -4.15
CA PRO A 268 -19.01 -2.29 -4.62
C PRO A 268 -19.96 -3.23 -5.38
N PRO A 269 -21.28 -3.00 -5.29
CA PRO A 269 -22.23 -3.57 -6.23
C PRO A 269 -21.87 -3.17 -7.67
N SER A 270 -22.22 -4.01 -8.64
CA SER A 270 -21.85 -3.81 -10.05
C SER A 270 -22.28 -2.45 -10.61
N PHE A 271 -23.44 -1.92 -10.19
CA PHE A 271 -23.94 -0.61 -10.62
C PHE A 271 -23.15 0.59 -10.07
N MET A 272 -22.16 0.36 -9.19
CA MET A 272 -21.32 1.40 -8.58
C MET A 272 -19.85 1.28 -8.95
N ILE A 273 -19.45 0.24 -9.68
CA ILE A 273 -18.03 -0.09 -9.90
C ILE A 273 -17.32 0.92 -10.80
N GLU A 274 -18.01 1.51 -11.79
CA GLU A 274 -17.39 2.35 -12.81
C GLU A 274 -16.78 3.64 -12.22
N ASP A 275 -17.52 4.34 -11.36
CA ASP A 275 -17.02 5.57 -10.70
C ASP A 275 -15.84 5.25 -9.77
N MET A 276 -15.95 4.19 -8.96
CA MET A 276 -14.87 3.77 -8.06
C MET A 276 -13.59 3.43 -8.84
N CYS A 277 -13.70 2.62 -9.90
CA CYS A 277 -12.57 2.24 -10.76
C CYS A 277 -11.95 3.45 -11.46
N HIS A 278 -12.78 4.35 -12.01
CA HIS A 278 -12.28 5.54 -12.71
C HIS A 278 -11.47 6.45 -11.78
N ARG A 279 -11.99 6.74 -10.58
CA ARG A 279 -11.30 7.62 -9.62
C ARG A 279 -10.00 7.02 -9.11
N ASN A 280 -10.00 5.73 -8.77
CA ASN A 280 -8.80 5.04 -8.31
C ASN A 280 -7.74 4.96 -9.41
N MET A 281 -8.13 4.63 -10.64
CA MET A 281 -7.25 4.70 -11.81
C MET A 281 -6.69 6.11 -12.00
N ALA A 282 -7.52 7.15 -11.90
CA ALA A 282 -7.07 8.53 -12.01
C ALA A 282 -6.06 8.89 -10.91
N PHE A 283 -6.27 8.43 -9.67
CA PHE A 283 -5.31 8.60 -8.57
C PHE A 283 -3.98 7.86 -8.84
N THR A 284 -4.03 6.63 -9.37
CA THR A 284 -2.82 5.92 -9.82
C THR A 284 -2.08 6.71 -10.89
N LEU A 285 -2.78 7.24 -11.90
CA LEU A 285 -2.17 8.04 -12.97
C LEU A 285 -1.63 9.38 -12.46
N PHE A 286 -2.30 10.00 -11.50
CA PHE A 286 -1.83 11.22 -10.85
C PHE A 286 -0.51 10.98 -10.11
N HIS A 287 -0.44 9.90 -9.31
CA HIS A 287 0.80 9.49 -8.67
C HIS A 287 1.89 9.19 -9.72
N ALA A 288 1.56 8.44 -10.77
CA ALA A 288 2.49 8.13 -11.86
C ALA A 288 3.02 9.39 -12.58
N TYR A 289 2.15 10.37 -12.82
CA TYR A 289 2.52 11.66 -13.42
C TYR A 289 3.53 12.41 -12.55
N HIS A 290 3.43 12.28 -11.23
CA HIS A 290 4.30 12.94 -10.26
C HIS A 290 5.56 12.17 -9.88
N LEU A 291 5.81 11.01 -10.51
CA LEU A 291 7.13 10.36 -10.50
C LEU A 291 8.19 11.28 -11.14
N PRO A 292 9.48 11.11 -10.82
CA PRO A 292 10.52 12.06 -11.21
C PRO A 292 10.60 12.25 -12.74
N SER A 293 10.71 13.50 -13.20
CA SER A 293 10.88 13.82 -14.61
C SER A 293 11.98 14.86 -14.77
N VAL A 294 13.16 14.38 -15.16
CA VAL A 294 14.40 15.16 -15.15
C VAL A 294 14.76 15.68 -16.54
N HIS A 295 15.21 16.93 -16.58
CA HIS A 295 15.70 17.60 -17.78
C HIS A 295 16.99 18.36 -17.50
N ILE A 296 17.86 18.49 -18.51
CA ILE A 296 18.93 19.48 -18.51
C ILE A 296 18.29 20.77 -19.04
N ASP A 297 17.95 21.67 -18.11
CA ASP A 297 17.15 22.87 -18.38
C ASP A 297 17.94 23.92 -19.16
N SER A 298 19.15 24.24 -18.68
CA SER A 298 19.99 25.26 -19.28
C SER A 298 21.47 24.94 -19.13
N VAL A 299 22.25 25.37 -20.12
CA VAL A 299 23.72 25.22 -20.16
C VAL A 299 24.33 26.56 -20.53
N SER A 300 25.18 27.09 -19.66
CA SER A 300 25.94 28.32 -19.88
C SER A 300 27.41 28.01 -20.06
N ILE A 301 28.04 28.65 -21.05
CA ILE A 301 29.45 28.42 -21.36
C ILE A 301 30.20 29.74 -21.48
N ALA A 302 31.19 29.92 -20.60
CA ALA A 302 32.06 31.08 -20.61
C ALA A 302 33.52 30.65 -20.81
N LYS A 303 34.29 31.45 -21.55
CA LYS A 303 35.75 31.26 -21.64
C LYS A 303 36.44 32.05 -20.53
N GLN A 304 37.24 31.40 -19.70
CA GLN A 304 37.93 32.03 -18.58
C GLN A 304 39.34 31.45 -18.43
N ARG A 305 40.36 32.32 -18.49
CA ARG A 305 41.78 31.95 -18.27
C ARG A 305 42.24 30.73 -19.08
N GLY A 306 41.79 30.61 -20.33
CA GLY A 306 42.16 29.51 -21.24
C GLY A 306 41.30 28.24 -21.10
N TYR A 307 40.31 28.23 -20.22
CA TYR A 307 39.37 27.12 -20.04
C TYR A 307 37.95 27.52 -20.45
N TYR A 308 37.12 26.52 -20.73
CA TYR A 308 35.67 26.65 -20.84
C TYR A 308 35.05 26.30 -19.49
N LYS A 309 34.43 27.29 -18.86
CA LYS A 309 33.55 27.12 -17.70
C LYS A 309 32.16 26.76 -18.22
N ILE A 310 31.71 25.55 -17.92
CA ILE A 310 30.43 24.99 -18.36
C ILE A 310 29.58 24.81 -17.11
N ASP A 311 28.54 25.61 -16.96
CA ASP A 311 27.53 25.48 -15.92
C ASP A 311 26.28 24.85 -16.52
N ALA A 312 25.69 23.85 -15.86
CA ALA A 312 24.45 23.23 -16.27
C ALA A 312 23.45 23.11 -15.11
N ILE A 313 22.19 23.41 -15.40
CA ILE A 313 21.07 23.23 -14.49
C ILE A 313 20.34 21.94 -14.87
N ILE A 314 20.18 21.06 -13.89
CA ILE A 314 19.44 19.81 -14.01
C ILE A 314 18.22 19.94 -13.10
N SER A 315 17.03 19.90 -13.69
CA SER A 315 15.76 20.18 -13.01
C SER A 315 14.86 18.96 -12.98
N ASN A 316 14.07 18.82 -11.93
CA ASN A 316 12.96 17.88 -11.82
C ASN A 316 11.64 18.66 -11.72
N SER A 317 10.73 18.42 -12.66
CA SER A 317 9.45 19.13 -12.77
C SER A 317 8.32 18.48 -11.96
N ARG A 318 8.65 17.52 -11.08
CA ARG A 318 7.69 16.62 -10.42
C ARG A 318 7.85 16.58 -8.91
N MET A 319 6.80 16.13 -8.22
CA MET A 319 6.72 16.14 -6.75
C MET A 319 7.57 15.05 -6.10
N THR A 320 7.91 13.99 -6.83
CA THR A 320 8.79 12.94 -6.33
C THR A 320 10.24 13.23 -6.71
N PRO A 321 11.20 13.22 -5.76
CA PRO A 321 12.62 13.37 -6.06
C PRO A 321 13.18 12.14 -6.78
N THR A 322 14.29 12.29 -7.48
CA THR A 322 14.95 11.16 -8.18
C THR A 322 15.44 10.06 -7.24
N ARG A 323 15.70 10.41 -5.97
CA ARG A 323 16.01 9.47 -4.87
C ARG A 323 15.31 9.98 -3.62
N SER A 324 14.71 9.09 -2.84
CA SER A 324 14.11 9.45 -1.56
C SER A 324 15.17 9.95 -0.56
N ALA A 325 14.78 10.82 0.36
CA ALA A 325 15.69 11.29 1.39
C ALA A 325 16.14 10.16 2.33
N HIS A 326 15.29 9.15 2.53
CA HIS A 326 15.66 7.90 3.21
C HIS A 326 16.83 7.17 2.52
N GLU A 327 16.77 6.96 1.20
CA GLU A 327 17.85 6.32 0.43
C GLU A 327 19.16 7.10 0.50
N ILE A 328 19.08 8.43 0.53
CA ILE A 328 20.26 9.31 0.62
C ILE A 328 20.89 9.19 2.01
N ARG A 329 20.07 9.29 3.07
CA ARG A 329 20.51 9.20 4.48
C ARG A 329 21.26 7.88 4.73
N ASP A 330 20.68 6.78 4.28
CA ASP A 330 21.16 5.43 4.61
C ASP A 330 22.03 4.82 3.51
N LYS A 331 22.27 5.57 2.42
CA LYS A 331 23.15 5.20 1.29
C LYS A 331 22.77 3.87 0.63
N MET A 332 21.47 3.62 0.50
CA MET A 332 20.92 2.35 0.01
C MET A 332 21.05 2.18 -1.51
N THR A 333 21.03 3.29 -2.24
CA THR A 333 21.12 3.30 -3.71
C THR A 333 22.31 4.13 -4.19
N PRO A 334 22.83 3.85 -5.41
CA PRO A 334 23.87 4.69 -6.02
C PRO A 334 23.37 6.14 -6.17
N PRO A 335 24.28 7.13 -6.11
CA PRO A 335 23.92 8.52 -6.39
C PRO A 335 23.56 8.71 -7.86
N ASP A 336 22.83 9.78 -8.12
CA ASP A 336 22.63 10.27 -9.47
C ASP A 336 23.97 10.78 -10.04
N ILE A 337 24.10 10.71 -11.35
CA ILE A 337 25.35 11.04 -12.05
C ILE A 337 25.08 12.14 -13.06
N ALA A 338 25.87 13.20 -13.00
CA ALA A 338 26.04 14.14 -14.11
C ALA A 338 27.46 13.99 -14.66
N GLU A 339 27.58 13.62 -15.93
CA GLU A 339 28.86 13.40 -16.60
C GLU A 339 29.01 14.33 -17.81
N ILE A 340 30.22 14.83 -18.03
CA ILE A 340 30.60 15.47 -19.29
C ILE A 340 31.53 14.57 -20.10
N VAL A 341 31.13 14.28 -21.33
CA VAL A 341 31.79 13.36 -22.27
C VAL A 341 32.42 14.14 -23.42
N GLY A 342 33.58 13.70 -23.91
CA GLY A 342 34.29 14.33 -25.04
C GLY A 342 35.15 15.55 -24.70
N ALA A 343 35.05 16.09 -23.47
CA ALA A 343 35.88 17.19 -23.00
C ALA A 343 37.09 16.70 -22.16
N ASN A 344 38.21 17.41 -22.28
CA ASN A 344 39.31 17.30 -21.31
C ASN A 344 38.97 18.14 -20.06
N VAL A 345 38.45 17.46 -19.03
CA VAL A 345 37.99 18.06 -17.77
C VAL A 345 39.14 18.24 -16.79
N VAL A 346 39.29 19.45 -16.28
CA VAL A 346 40.29 19.81 -15.26
C VAL A 346 39.70 19.80 -13.86
N SER A 347 38.46 20.29 -13.72
CA SER A 347 37.74 20.37 -12.45
C SER A 347 36.25 20.19 -12.67
N GLY A 348 35.58 19.60 -11.68
CA GLY A 348 34.14 19.41 -11.66
C GLY A 348 33.57 19.71 -10.27
N MET A 349 32.45 20.42 -10.22
CA MET A 349 31.89 20.94 -8.99
C MET A 349 30.36 20.84 -8.98
N VAL A 350 29.80 20.66 -7.79
CA VAL A 350 28.38 20.94 -7.53
C VAL A 350 28.29 22.38 -7.03
N VAL A 351 27.46 23.20 -7.68
CA VAL A 351 27.31 24.61 -7.35
C VAL A 351 26.30 24.75 -6.22
N ALA A 352 26.72 25.28 -5.08
CA ALA A 352 25.89 25.46 -3.89
C ALA A 352 25.16 26.82 -3.90
N ASN A 353 25.82 27.87 -4.39
CA ASN A 353 25.21 29.18 -4.58
C ASN A 353 25.85 29.86 -5.80
N PRO A 354 25.14 29.95 -6.95
CA PRO A 354 25.70 30.56 -8.15
C PRO A 354 25.91 32.07 -8.02
N LEU A 355 25.11 32.78 -7.21
CA LEU A 355 25.20 34.23 -7.03
C LEU A 355 26.42 34.64 -6.20
N MET A 356 26.85 33.77 -5.28
CA MET A 356 28.01 33.96 -4.42
C MET A 356 29.24 33.18 -4.89
N ASP A 357 29.16 32.55 -6.07
CA ASP A 357 30.17 31.65 -6.66
C ASP A 357 30.63 30.53 -5.70
N LEU A 358 29.75 30.07 -4.81
CA LEU A 358 30.05 28.98 -3.87
C LEU A 358 29.83 27.63 -4.54
N SER A 359 30.88 26.82 -4.58
CA SER A 359 30.86 25.50 -5.22
C SER A 359 31.64 24.48 -4.37
N ARG A 360 31.21 23.22 -4.41
CA ARG A 360 31.91 22.09 -3.80
C ARG A 360 32.58 21.27 -4.90
N GLU A 361 33.90 21.28 -4.95
CA GLU A 361 34.69 20.50 -5.91
C GLU A 361 34.63 19.00 -5.60
N GLN A 362 34.48 18.18 -6.66
CA GLN A 362 34.69 16.74 -6.60
C GLN A 362 36.08 16.40 -7.15
N LYS A 363 37.03 16.15 -6.25
CA LYS A 363 38.44 15.92 -6.60
C LYS A 363 38.67 14.64 -7.43
N TYR A 364 37.91 13.59 -7.15
CA TYR A 364 38.04 12.30 -7.84
C TYR A 364 37.02 12.19 -8.98
N GLN A 365 37.46 11.78 -10.17
CA GLN A 365 36.64 11.71 -11.38
C GLN A 365 35.85 13.01 -11.65
N PRO A 366 36.50 14.17 -11.79
CA PRO A 366 35.82 15.47 -11.93
C PRO A 366 34.89 15.55 -13.15
N LYS A 367 35.09 14.69 -14.16
CA LYS A 367 34.18 14.57 -15.30
C LYS A 367 32.82 13.97 -14.96
N ARG A 368 32.71 13.18 -13.89
CA ARG A 368 31.54 12.36 -13.51
C ARG A 368 31.12 12.70 -12.08
N LEU A 369 30.28 13.71 -11.95
CA LEU A 369 29.83 14.25 -10.67
C LEU A 369 28.75 13.37 -10.05
N ARG A 370 28.91 13.09 -8.75
CA ARG A 370 27.94 12.35 -7.92
C ARG A 370 27.01 13.36 -7.25
N LEU A 371 25.71 13.17 -7.45
CA LEU A 371 24.65 14.01 -6.94
C LEU A 371 23.77 13.18 -5.98
N ASP A 372 23.36 13.78 -4.87
CA ASP A 372 22.54 13.09 -3.88
C ASP A 372 21.15 12.78 -4.47
N ALA A 373 20.49 13.79 -5.04
CA ALA A 373 19.27 13.66 -5.86
C ALA A 373 19.04 14.97 -6.63
N VAL A 374 18.16 14.93 -7.63
CA VAL A 374 17.44 16.12 -8.09
C VAL A 374 16.16 16.22 -7.26
N PRO A 375 16.00 17.28 -6.45
CA PRO A 375 14.91 17.38 -5.48
C PRO A 375 13.54 17.48 -6.16
N ALA A 376 12.48 17.22 -5.40
CA ALA A 376 11.10 17.46 -5.83
C ALA A 376 10.91 18.93 -6.25
N MET A 377 10.30 19.16 -7.42
CA MET A 377 10.01 20.50 -7.96
C MET A 377 11.20 21.47 -7.89
N GLY A 378 12.41 20.96 -8.12
CA GLY A 378 13.63 21.72 -7.88
C GLY A 378 14.74 21.39 -8.85
N MET A 379 15.94 21.89 -8.56
CA MET A 379 17.10 21.74 -9.44
C MET A 379 18.40 21.50 -8.66
N VAL A 380 19.38 20.96 -9.37
CA VAL A 380 20.78 20.95 -8.99
C VAL A 380 21.60 21.61 -10.08
N GLN A 381 22.64 22.34 -9.68
CA GLN A 381 23.54 22.98 -10.62
C GLN A 381 24.92 22.34 -10.52
N VAL A 382 25.48 22.03 -11.69
CA VAL A 382 26.80 21.43 -11.84
C VAL A 382 27.69 22.30 -12.70
N ARG A 383 28.99 22.21 -12.47
CA ARG A 383 30.00 23.00 -13.17
C ARG A 383 31.20 22.16 -13.55
N TRP A 384 31.69 22.35 -14.77
CA TRP A 384 32.98 21.83 -15.22
C TRP A 384 33.89 22.93 -15.74
N LEU A 385 35.19 22.76 -15.54
CA LEU A 385 36.24 23.51 -16.24
C LEU A 385 36.93 22.59 -17.23
N CYS A 386 36.82 22.91 -18.51
CA CYS A 386 37.27 22.06 -19.61
C CYS A 386 38.32 22.77 -20.49
N LYS A 387 39.28 22.03 -21.05
CA LYS A 387 40.24 22.55 -22.04
C LYS A 387 39.73 22.50 -23.48
N THR A 388 38.81 21.58 -23.79
CA THR A 388 38.37 21.29 -25.16
C THR A 388 36.85 21.32 -25.32
N LYS A 389 36.41 21.51 -26.57
CA LYS A 389 35.05 21.35 -27.11
C LYS A 389 35.16 20.66 -28.49
N PRO A 390 34.13 19.97 -29.02
CA PRO A 390 32.76 19.82 -28.48
C PRO A 390 32.67 18.84 -27.30
N ALA A 391 31.52 18.79 -26.63
CA ALA A 391 31.27 17.93 -25.48
C ALA A 391 29.78 17.55 -25.35
N GLU A 392 29.46 16.58 -24.52
CA GLU A 392 28.07 16.19 -24.22
C GLU A 392 27.89 16.09 -22.71
N ILE A 393 26.81 16.62 -22.17
CA ILE A 393 26.41 16.45 -20.77
C ILE A 393 25.38 15.34 -20.72
N VAL A 394 25.61 14.33 -19.88
CA VAL A 394 24.73 13.19 -19.66
C VAL A 394 24.36 13.16 -18.18
N PHE A 395 23.08 13.27 -17.87
CA PHE A 395 22.53 12.99 -16.56
C PHE A 395 21.93 11.58 -16.53
N THR A 396 22.13 10.84 -15.45
CA THR A 396 21.55 9.52 -15.23
C THR A 396 21.18 9.33 -13.76
N SER A 397 19.95 8.89 -13.54
CA SER A 397 19.40 8.49 -12.25
C SER A 397 18.75 7.11 -12.39
N SER A 398 18.87 6.26 -11.37
CA SER A 398 18.21 4.94 -11.39
C SER A 398 16.70 5.08 -11.59
N LYS A 399 16.05 6.00 -10.88
CA LYS A 399 14.60 6.22 -10.91
C LYS A 399 14.18 7.45 -11.72
N GLY A 400 15.06 8.46 -11.82
CA GLY A 400 14.78 9.70 -12.57
C GLY A 400 15.04 9.63 -14.07
N GLY A 401 15.50 8.48 -14.58
CA GLY A 401 15.83 8.30 -15.99
C GLY A 401 17.12 9.03 -16.39
N SER A 402 17.20 9.45 -17.65
CA SER A 402 18.38 10.09 -18.21
C SER A 402 18.03 11.30 -19.06
N ALA A 403 18.92 12.30 -19.07
CA ALA A 403 18.83 13.46 -19.94
C ALA A 403 20.18 13.75 -20.59
N VAL A 404 20.17 14.25 -21.82
CA VAL A 404 21.40 14.50 -22.61
C VAL A 404 21.34 15.89 -23.23
N PHE A 405 22.45 16.64 -23.17
CA PHE A 405 22.61 17.94 -23.80
C PHE A 405 23.93 18.01 -24.57
N ARG A 406 23.87 18.34 -25.86
CA ARG A 406 25.06 18.47 -26.70
C ARG A 406 25.60 19.90 -26.68
N ILE A 407 26.87 20.02 -26.36
CA ILE A 407 27.61 21.28 -26.41
C ILE A 407 28.25 21.40 -27.80
N PRO A 408 27.85 22.41 -28.59
CA PRO A 408 28.41 22.64 -29.92
C PRO A 408 29.89 23.04 -29.88
#